data_AF-A0A961Y131-F1
#
_entry.id   AF-A0A961Y131-F1
#
_cell.length_a   1.000
_cell.length_b   1.000
_cell.length_c   1.000
_cell.angle_alpha   90.00
_cell.angle_beta   90.00
_cell.angle_gamma   90.00
#
_symmetry.space_group_name_H-M   'P 1'
#
loop_
_entity.id
_entity.type
_entity.pdbx_description
1 polymer ?
#
loop_
_entity_poly.entity_id
_entity_poly.type
_entity_poly.pdbx_seq_one_letter_code
_entity_poly.pdbx_strand_id
1 'polypeptide(L)'
;MSNIASTKLSRRTVLAGTGALGLASLIYPARRAQAAGSILKVRSYSDIQILDPAFRLAAPEGDITNVIFAGLVVATAGDKWGWRPMAVETIEQLD
;
A
#
# COMPACT_ATOMS: atom_id res chain seq x y z
N MET A 1 14.03 -48.39 -31.85
CA MET A 1 14.50 -47.33 -30.92
C MET A 1 13.55 -46.14 -31.09
N SER A 2 12.30 -46.21 -30.59
CA SER A 2 11.82 -45.70 -29.27
C SER A 2 12.38 -44.32 -28.92
N ASN A 3 11.62 -43.24 -28.66
CA ASN A 3 10.19 -42.91 -28.71
C ASN A 3 10.14 -41.36 -28.56
N ILE A 4 9.61 -40.61 -29.53
CA ILE A 4 9.38 -39.17 -29.36
C ILE A 4 8.05 -39.02 -28.61
N ALA A 5 8.10 -38.55 -27.37
CA ALA A 5 6.93 -38.41 -26.51
C ALA A 5 5.89 -37.45 -27.14
N SER A 6 4.79 -38.02 -27.65
CA SER A 6 3.61 -37.27 -28.09
C SER A 6 2.87 -36.72 -26.87
N THR A 7 3.16 -35.49 -26.45
CA THR A 7 2.38 -34.76 -25.44
C THR A 7 1.01 -34.39 -26.00
N LYS A 8 -0.01 -35.24 -25.73
CA LYS A 8 -1.41 -34.97 -26.05
C LYS A 8 -1.97 -33.89 -25.12
N LEU A 9 -1.74 -32.62 -25.44
CA LEU A 9 -2.39 -31.48 -24.77
C LEU A 9 -3.88 -31.48 -25.08
N SER A 10 -4.71 -31.86 -24.10
CA SER A 10 -6.17 -31.80 -24.20
C SER A 10 -6.67 -30.38 -23.93
N ARG A 11 -7.71 -29.96 -24.67
CA ARG A 11 -8.44 -28.68 -24.44
C ARG A 11 -8.85 -28.50 -22.98
N ARG A 12 -9.21 -29.60 -22.29
CA ARG A 12 -9.56 -29.59 -20.87
C ARG A 12 -8.36 -29.31 -19.96
N THR A 13 -7.18 -29.80 -20.30
CA THR A 13 -5.94 -29.53 -19.54
C THR A 13 -5.51 -28.08 -19.71
N VAL A 14 -5.70 -27.52 -20.91
CA VAL A 14 -5.48 -26.08 -21.14
C VAL A 14 -6.48 -25.25 -20.35
N LEU A 15 -7.78 -25.58 -20.38
CA LEU A 15 -8.81 -24.85 -19.64
C LEU A 15 -8.64 -24.96 -18.12
N ALA A 16 -8.25 -26.13 -17.62
CA ALA A 16 -7.94 -26.32 -16.21
C ALA A 16 -6.68 -25.52 -15.80
N GLY A 17 -5.66 -25.48 -16.66
CA GLY A 17 -4.46 -24.69 -16.46
C GLY A 17 -4.75 -23.18 -16.43
N THR A 18 -5.55 -22.67 -17.37
CA THR A 18 -5.92 -21.24 -17.40
C THR A 18 -6.82 -20.86 -16.22
N GLY A 19 -7.76 -21.73 -15.83
CA GLY A 19 -8.58 -21.52 -14.64
C GLY A 19 -7.77 -21.49 -13.34
N ALA A 20 -6.79 -22.39 -13.20
CA ALA A 20 -5.89 -22.41 -12.05
C ALA A 20 -5.00 -21.16 -11.97
N LEU A 21 -4.47 -20.70 -13.11
CA LEU A 21 -3.69 -19.45 -13.18
C LEU A 21 -4.57 -18.22 -12.88
N GLY A 22 -5.81 -18.20 -13.36
CA GLY A 22 -6.79 -17.15 -13.05
C GLY A 22 -7.12 -17.09 -11.56
N LEU A 23 -7.37 -18.23 -10.92
CA LEU A 23 -7.59 -18.30 -9.46
C LEU A 23 -6.33 -17.92 -8.68
N ALA A 24 -5.15 -18.35 -9.13
CA ALA A 24 -3.89 -17.96 -8.52
C ALA A 24 -3.68 -16.44 -8.57
N SER A 25 -4.12 -15.74 -9.62
CA SER A 25 -4.06 -14.28 -9.70
C SER A 25 -4.98 -13.55 -8.71
N LEU A 26 -6.04 -14.23 -8.23
CA LEU A 26 -6.95 -13.70 -7.22
C LEU A 26 -6.46 -13.98 -5.79
N ILE A 27 -5.84 -15.13 -5.56
CA ILE A 27 -5.34 -15.57 -4.24
C ILE A 27 -3.97 -14.97 -3.94
N TYR A 28 -3.11 -14.89 -4.96
CA TYR A 28 -1.88 -14.13 -4.93
C TYR A 28 -2.13 -12.84 -5.70
N PRO A 29 -2.51 -11.74 -5.03
CA PRO A 29 -2.46 -10.42 -5.64
C PRO A 29 -0.98 -10.17 -5.91
N ALA A 30 -0.53 -10.57 -7.10
CA ALA A 30 0.86 -10.63 -7.50
C ALA A 30 1.40 -9.20 -7.51
N ARG A 31 1.82 -8.75 -6.32
CA ARG A 31 2.14 -7.37 -6.00
C ARG A 31 0.94 -6.49 -6.36
N ARG A 32 0.16 -6.05 -5.35
CA ARG A 32 -0.73 -4.88 -5.50
C ARG A 32 -0.03 -3.93 -6.45
N ALA A 33 -0.64 -3.65 -7.60
CA ALA A 33 -0.05 -2.84 -8.65
C ALA A 33 0.50 -1.58 -7.97
N GLN A 34 1.80 -1.58 -7.68
CA GLN A 34 2.46 -0.38 -7.25
C GLN A 34 2.28 0.50 -8.46
N ALA A 35 1.46 1.54 -8.33
CA ALA A 35 1.34 2.55 -9.37
C ALA A 35 2.77 2.85 -9.80
N ALA A 36 3.08 2.59 -11.07
CA ALA A 36 4.45 2.44 -11.56
C ALA A 36 5.16 3.81 -11.64
N GLY A 37 5.36 4.46 -10.49
CA GLY A 37 5.91 5.79 -10.37
C GLY A 37 6.16 6.19 -8.91
N SER A 38 7.15 7.04 -8.71
CA SER A 38 7.50 7.65 -7.41
C SER A 38 6.55 8.79 -7.00
N ILE A 39 5.60 9.15 -7.87
CA ILE A 39 4.71 10.30 -7.68
C ILE A 39 3.32 9.81 -7.32
N LEU A 40 2.89 10.13 -6.10
CA LEU A 40 1.51 9.98 -5.66
C LEU A 40 0.76 11.30 -5.88
N LYS A 41 -0.35 11.26 -6.63
CA LYS A 41 -1.26 12.40 -6.79
C LYS A 41 -2.49 12.18 -5.92
N VAL A 42 -2.76 13.10 -4.99
CA VAL A 42 -3.90 13.05 -4.07
C VAL A 42 -4.79 14.27 -4.28
N ARG A 43 -6.10 14.08 -4.22
CA ARG A 43 -7.08 15.18 -4.30
C ARG A 43 -7.43 15.64 -2.89
N SER A 44 -7.19 16.92 -2.60
CA SER A 44 -7.75 17.58 -1.42
C SER A 44 -9.19 18.03 -1.69
N TYR A 45 -10.02 18.08 -0.66
CA TYR A 45 -11.40 18.56 -0.77
C TYR A 45 -11.53 20.09 -0.69
N SER A 46 -10.52 20.78 -0.16
CA SER A 46 -10.44 22.24 -0.13
C SER A 46 -9.01 22.72 -0.35
N ASP A 47 -8.87 24.02 -0.64
CA ASP A 47 -7.57 24.67 -0.76
C ASP A 47 -6.94 24.94 0.61
N ILE A 48 -5.62 25.03 0.65
CA ILE A 48 -4.85 25.31 1.86
C ILE A 48 -4.88 26.80 2.21
N GLN A 49 -5.04 27.13 3.49
CA GLN A 49 -5.01 28.52 3.96
C GLN A 49 -3.67 28.92 4.57
N ILE A 50 -3.07 28.04 5.37
CA ILE A 50 -1.86 28.33 6.14
C ILE A 50 -1.03 27.05 6.36
N LEU A 51 0.29 27.18 6.35
CA LEU A 51 1.25 26.09 6.55
C LEU A 51 1.91 26.09 7.94
N ASP A 52 1.57 27.05 8.79
CA ASP A 52 2.02 27.08 10.18
C ASP A 52 1.30 25.98 10.99
N PRO A 53 2.02 24.97 11.53
CA PRO A 53 1.42 23.88 12.31
C PRO A 53 0.59 24.37 13.51
N ALA A 54 0.92 25.53 14.09
CA ALA A 54 0.26 26.08 15.26
C ALA A 54 -1.12 26.70 14.95
N PHE A 55 -1.37 27.08 13.69
CA PHE A 55 -2.58 27.82 13.28
C PHE A 55 -3.41 27.13 12.20
N ARG A 56 -3.18 25.84 11.95
CA ARG A 56 -3.96 25.06 10.98
C ARG A 56 -5.45 25.02 11.35
N LEU A 57 -6.32 25.13 10.35
CA LEU A 57 -7.78 25.23 10.54
C LEU A 57 -8.57 24.02 10.05
N ALA A 58 -8.03 23.24 9.10
CA ALA A 58 -8.75 22.12 8.51
C ALA A 58 -7.86 20.89 8.29
N ALA A 59 -8.47 19.82 7.75
CA ALA A 59 -7.81 18.54 7.52
C ALA A 59 -6.77 18.56 6.38
N PRO A 60 -6.95 19.29 5.26
CA PRO A 60 -5.96 19.35 4.18
C PRO A 60 -4.60 19.87 4.64
N GLU A 61 -4.59 20.88 5.51
CA GLU A 61 -3.38 21.34 6.17
C GLU A 61 -2.73 20.21 6.96
N GLY A 62 -3.52 19.41 7.68
CA GLY A 62 -3.05 18.25 8.44
C GLY A 62 -2.39 17.20 7.57
N ASP A 63 -3.01 16.84 6.45
CA ASP A 63 -2.47 15.87 5.49
C ASP A 63 -1.11 16.32 4.94
N ILE A 64 -0.97 17.61 4.62
CA ILE A 64 0.28 18.20 4.13
C ILE A 64 1.32 18.29 5.25
N THR A 65 0.92 18.77 6.43
CA THR A 65 1.78 18.93 7.62
C THR A 65 2.43 17.60 8.02
N ASN A 66 1.68 16.50 7.97
CA ASN A 66 2.19 15.15 8.26
C ASN A 66 3.31 14.68 7.30
N VAL A 67 3.43 15.31 6.12
CA VAL A 67 4.45 14.98 5.12
C VAL A 67 5.65 15.91 5.20
N ILE A 68 5.44 17.19 5.53
CA ILE A 68 6.52 18.21 5.51
C ILE A 68 7.17 18.45 6.87
N PHE A 69 6.49 18.12 7.98
CA PHE A 69 7.03 18.26 9.33
C PHE A 69 7.19 16.89 9.99
N ALA A 70 8.33 16.70 10.66
CA ALA A 70 8.57 15.50 11.45
C ALA A 70 7.98 15.66 12.85
N GLY A 71 6.95 14.87 13.16
CA GLY A 71 6.43 14.76 14.53
C GLY A 71 7.37 13.96 15.44
N LEU A 72 7.20 14.07 16.75
CA LEU A 72 7.92 13.21 17.71
C LEU A 72 7.57 11.73 17.46
N VAL A 73 6.27 11.46 17.34
CA VAL A 73 5.72 10.14 17.04
C VAL A 73 4.67 10.21 15.93
N VAL A 74 4.47 9.09 15.23
CA VAL A 74 3.47 8.95 14.16
C VAL A 74 2.63 7.70 14.34
N ALA A 75 1.40 7.76 13.86
CA ALA A 75 0.49 6.61 13.89
C ALA A 75 1.01 5.47 12.99
N THR A 76 0.89 4.23 13.45
CA THR A 76 1.15 3.05 12.63
C THR A 76 -0.05 2.76 11.73
N ALA A 77 0.19 2.58 10.43
CA ALA A 77 -0.84 2.16 9.50
C ALA A 77 -1.24 0.68 9.74
N GLY A 78 -2.54 0.38 9.71
CA GLY A 78 -3.06 -0.98 9.83
C GLY A 78 -4.41 -1.04 10.54
N ASP A 79 -4.83 -2.25 10.89
CA ASP A 79 -6.12 -2.51 11.55
C ASP A 79 -6.10 -2.24 13.07
N LYS A 80 -4.92 -1.94 13.62
CA LYS A 80 -4.71 -1.65 15.04
C LYS A 80 -4.14 -0.25 15.20
N TRP A 81 -4.70 0.49 16.15
CA TRP A 81 -4.14 1.77 16.58
C TRP A 81 -2.80 1.54 17.29
N GLY A 82 -1.82 2.36 16.96
CA GLY A 82 -0.48 2.28 17.53
C GLY A 82 0.35 3.51 17.16
N TRP A 83 1.45 3.69 17.87
CA TRP A 83 2.37 4.81 17.71
C TRP A 83 3.78 4.28 17.44
N ARG A 84 4.54 5.00 16.62
CA ARG A 84 5.95 4.72 16.34
C ARG A 84 6.78 5.99 16.49
N PRO A 85 7.99 5.91 17.08
CA PRO A 85 8.94 7.03 17.07
C PRO A 85 9.26 7.51 15.65
N MET A 86 9.34 8.83 15.46
CA MET A 86 9.76 9.46 14.20
C MET A 86 10.97 10.37 14.43
N ALA A 87 10.81 11.44 15.23
CA ALA A 87 11.91 12.35 15.56
C ALA A 87 12.56 12.04 16.92
N VAL A 88 11.99 11.11 17.69
CA VAL A 88 12.49 10.67 18.99
C VAL A 88 13.02 9.24 18.92
N GLU A 89 13.91 8.87 19.83
CA GLU A 89 14.48 7.53 19.88
C GLU A 89 13.52 6.51 20.53
N THR A 90 12.84 6.93 21.61
CA THR A 90 11.98 6.05 22.41
C THR A 90 10.63 6.71 22.72
N ILE A 91 9.59 5.89 22.81
CA ILE A 91 8.30 6.26 23.38
C ILE A 91 7.92 5.20 24.43
N GLU A 92 7.58 5.67 25.62
CA GLU A 92 7.11 4.82 26.72
C GLU A 92 5.78 5.40 27.22
N GLN A 93 4.76 4.54 27.29
CA GLN A 93 3.47 4.85 27.87
C GLN A 93 3.48 4.33 29.31
N LEU A 94 3.33 5.23 30.28
CA LEU A 94 3.50 4.94 31.71
C LEU A 94 2.20 4.48 32.42
N ASP A 95 1.09 4.37 31.70
CA ASP A 95 -0.24 4.00 32.23
C ASP A 95 -0.68 2.57 31.90
#